data_AF-A0A9K3EB17-F1
#
_entry.id   AF-A0A9K3EB17-F1
#
_cell.length_a   1.000
_cell.length_b   1.000
_cell.length_c   1.000
_cell.angle_alpha   90.00
_cell.angle_beta   90.00
_cell.angle_gamma   90.00
#
_symmetry.space_group_name_H-M   'P 1'
#
loop_
_entity.id
_entity.type
_entity.pdbx_description
1 polymer ?
#
loop_
_entity_poly.entity_id
_entity_poly.type
_entity_poly.pdbx_seq_one_letter_code
_entity_poly.pdbx_strand_id
1 'polypeptide(L)'
;MSDGGYVWACKNYDGDVQSDFLAQGFGSLGLMTSVLVCPDGKTIEAEVAHGTVTRHYRVHQKGGETSTNSVASIFAWTRGLAHRAKLDKNPKLLDFTEKLEQHVLELLSREHYLNTEEFIDAVANELKSRLVRDHHCMY
;
A
#
# COMPACT_ATOMS: atom_id res chain seq x y z
N MET A 1 -24.47 -5.14 -13.36
CA MET A 1 -23.29 -4.70 -12.58
C MET A 1 -22.15 -4.61 -13.57
N SER A 2 -21.35 -3.55 -13.56
CA SER A 2 -20.16 -3.48 -14.43
C SER A 2 -19.01 -4.25 -13.80
N ASP A 3 -18.16 -4.85 -14.61
CA ASP A 3 -17.03 -5.69 -14.17
C ASP A 3 -15.78 -4.89 -13.70
N GLY A 4 -15.88 -3.56 -13.58
CA GLY A 4 -14.77 -2.67 -13.19
C GLY A 4 -13.84 -2.29 -14.35
N GLY A 5 -12.64 -1.77 -14.03
CA GLY A 5 -11.59 -1.50 -15.03
C GLY A 5 -11.67 -0.15 -15.76
N TYR A 6 -12.41 0.82 -15.22
CA TYR A 6 -12.57 2.16 -15.79
C TYR A 6 -12.19 3.25 -14.79
N VAL A 7 -11.90 4.45 -15.30
CA VAL A 7 -11.64 5.65 -14.48
C VAL A 7 -12.96 6.41 -14.28
N TRP A 8 -13.32 6.70 -13.03
CA TRP A 8 -14.48 7.52 -12.70
C TRP A 8 -14.03 8.91 -12.23
N ALA A 9 -14.36 9.94 -13.02
CA ALA A 9 -14.09 11.32 -12.64
C ALA A 9 -15.22 11.85 -11.74
N CYS A 10 -14.90 12.09 -10.47
CA CYS A 10 -15.82 12.61 -9.46
C CYS A 10 -15.50 14.07 -9.11
N LYS A 11 -16.52 14.84 -8.72
CA LYS A 11 -16.28 16.11 -8.02
C LYS A 11 -15.81 15.79 -6.60
N ASN A 12 -15.16 16.75 -5.94
CA ASN A 12 -14.47 16.52 -4.66
C ASN A 12 -15.31 15.75 -3.62
N TYR A 13 -16.51 16.24 -3.29
CA TYR A 13 -17.40 15.58 -2.33
C TYR A 13 -17.91 14.21 -2.79
N ASP A 14 -18.21 14.08 -4.08
CA ASP A 14 -18.65 12.81 -4.65
C ASP A 14 -17.51 11.77 -4.60
N GLY A 15 -16.27 12.21 -4.80
CA GLY A 15 -15.07 11.38 -4.71
C GLY A 15 -14.86 10.84 -3.30
N ASP A 16 -14.85 11.72 -2.31
CA ASP A 16 -14.63 11.39 -0.90
C ASP A 16 -15.66 10.37 -0.36
N VAL A 17 -16.95 10.62 -0.62
CA VAL A 17 -18.01 9.71 -0.16
C VAL A 17 -17.98 8.37 -0.90
N GLN A 18 -17.78 8.40 -2.22
CA GLN A 18 -17.87 7.18 -3.03
C GLN A 18 -16.60 6.32 -2.92
N SER A 19 -15.43 6.92 -2.66
CA SER A 19 -14.19 6.16 -2.43
C SER A 19 -14.31 5.25 -1.22
N ASP A 20 -14.92 5.71 -0.13
CA ASP A 20 -15.14 4.89 1.06
C ASP A 20 -16.05 3.69 0.79
N PHE A 21 -17.13 3.90 0.04
CA PHE A 21 -18.03 2.82 -0.38
C PHE A 21 -17.32 1.79 -1.26
N LEU A 22 -16.51 2.23 -2.22
CA LEU A 22 -15.74 1.35 -3.08
C LEU A 22 -14.69 0.57 -2.27
N ALA A 23 -13.93 1.25 -1.41
CA ALA A 23 -12.90 0.60 -0.60
C ALA A 23 -13.46 -0.51 0.30
N GLN A 24 -14.61 -0.25 0.93
CA GLN A 24 -15.31 -1.26 1.74
C GLN A 24 -15.88 -2.39 0.87
N GLY A 25 -16.38 -2.08 -0.34
CA GLY A 25 -16.88 -3.07 -1.30
C GLY A 25 -15.80 -3.98 -1.88
N PHE A 26 -14.55 -3.50 -1.98
CA PHE A 26 -13.37 -4.29 -2.37
C PHE A 26 -12.64 -4.94 -1.18
N GLY A 27 -13.20 -4.84 0.03
CA GLY A 27 -12.79 -5.62 1.20
C GLY A 27 -12.49 -4.76 2.44
N SER A 28 -11.67 -3.72 2.29
CA SER A 28 -11.28 -2.84 3.41
C SER A 28 -10.71 -1.52 2.91
N LEU A 29 -10.95 -0.44 3.66
CA LEU A 29 -10.27 0.85 3.52
C LEU A 29 -8.73 0.73 3.51
N GLY A 30 -8.18 -0.27 4.21
CA GLY A 30 -6.73 -0.56 4.24
C GLY A 30 -6.17 -1.21 2.96
N LEU A 31 -7.01 -1.46 1.96
CA LEU A 31 -6.61 -1.98 0.64
C LEU A 31 -6.72 -0.92 -0.47
N MET A 32 -7.11 0.31 -0.11
CA MET A 32 -7.21 1.43 -1.05
C MET A 32 -6.00 2.37 -0.92
N THR A 33 -5.51 2.83 -2.06
CA THR A 33 -4.46 3.86 -2.16
C THR A 33 -5.06 5.15 -2.71
N SER A 34 -4.55 6.30 -2.25
CA SER A 34 -4.89 7.61 -2.81
C SER A 34 -3.64 8.19 -3.46
N VAL A 35 -3.78 8.67 -4.70
CA VAL A 35 -2.67 9.31 -5.44
C VAL A 35 -3.19 10.59 -6.09
N LEU A 36 -2.72 11.73 -5.60
CA LEU A 36 -2.90 13.02 -6.25
C LEU A 36 -1.92 13.10 -7.44
N VAL A 37 -2.42 13.43 -8.63
CA VAL A 37 -1.60 13.62 -9.82
C VAL A 37 -1.76 15.06 -10.30
N CYS A 38 -0.66 15.80 -10.36
CA CYS A 38 -0.68 17.15 -10.92
C CYS A 38 -0.81 17.11 -12.46
N PRO A 39 -1.38 18.16 -13.06
CA PRO A 39 -1.58 18.25 -14.51
C PRO A 39 -0.27 18.31 -15.31
N ASP A 40 0.87 18.54 -14.64
CA ASP A 40 2.20 18.49 -15.24
C ASP A 40 2.68 17.06 -15.56
N GLY A 41 1.98 16.04 -15.05
CA GLY A 41 2.33 14.62 -15.19
C GLY A 41 3.64 14.22 -14.48
N LYS A 42 4.20 15.11 -13.65
CA LYS A 42 5.49 14.93 -12.98
C LYS A 42 5.36 14.95 -11.46
N THR A 43 4.43 15.71 -10.93
CA THR A 43 4.25 15.84 -9.48
C THR A 43 3.12 14.91 -9.05
N ILE A 44 3.41 14.05 -8.07
CA ILE A 44 2.40 13.21 -7.42
C ILE A 44 2.52 13.31 -5.90
N GLU A 45 1.40 13.10 -5.23
CA GLU A 45 1.34 12.83 -3.78
C GLU A 45 0.67 11.48 -3.60
N ALA A 46 1.37 10.52 -3.00
CA ALA A 46 0.82 9.20 -2.70
C ALA A 46 0.54 9.12 -1.19
N GLU A 47 -0.71 8.85 -0.84
CA GLU A 47 -1.17 8.79 0.54
C GLU A 47 -2.06 7.57 0.76
N VAL A 48 -2.42 7.37 2.03
CA VAL A 48 -3.32 6.32 2.45
C VAL A 48 -4.75 6.85 2.43
N ALA A 49 -5.69 6.09 1.84
CA ALA A 49 -7.08 6.53 1.73
C ALA A 49 -7.83 6.59 3.08
N HIS A 50 -7.30 5.96 4.14
CA HIS A 50 -7.89 6.01 5.47
C HIS A 50 -7.25 7.09 6.35
N GLY A 51 -8.05 7.69 7.25
CA GLY A 51 -7.56 8.61 8.28
C GLY A 51 -6.65 7.94 9.33
N THR A 52 -6.32 8.66 10.41
CA THR A 52 -5.30 8.27 11.42
C THR A 52 -5.66 7.07 12.31
N VAL A 53 -6.73 6.32 12.02
CA VAL A 53 -7.20 5.14 12.77
C VAL A 53 -7.20 5.37 14.30
N THR A 54 -7.74 6.52 14.73
CA THR A 54 -7.64 7.02 16.12
C THR A 54 -8.16 6.04 17.18
N ARG A 55 -9.10 5.17 16.82
CA ARG A 55 -9.61 4.11 17.70
C ARG A 55 -8.51 3.10 18.08
N HIS A 56 -7.74 2.62 17.10
CA HIS A 56 -6.65 1.68 17.34
C HIS A 56 -5.50 2.37 18.08
N TYR A 57 -5.21 3.62 17.75
CA TYR A 57 -4.20 4.40 18.45
C TYR A 57 -4.49 4.53 19.97
N ARG A 58 -5.75 4.72 20.37
CA ARG A 58 -6.15 4.73 21.79
C ARG A 58 -5.97 3.38 22.50
N VAL A 59 -6.06 2.27 21.78
CA VAL A 59 -5.79 0.92 22.32
C VAL A 59 -4.29 0.73 22.51
N HIS A 60 -3.50 1.11 21.51
CA HIS A 60 -2.04 1.11 21.57
C HIS A 60 -1.49 1.96 22.73
N GLN A 61 -2.03 3.17 22.94
CA GLN A 61 -1.65 4.02 24.08
C GLN A 61 -1.87 3.39 25.46
N LYS A 62 -2.78 2.40 25.55
CA LYS A 62 -3.06 1.65 26.78
C LYS A 62 -2.25 0.36 26.88
N GLY A 63 -1.34 0.10 25.93
CA GLY A 63 -0.55 -1.13 25.84
C GLY A 63 -1.34 -2.34 25.32
N GLY A 64 -2.52 -2.12 24.71
CA GLY A 64 -3.29 -3.19 24.09
C GLY A 64 -2.77 -3.54 22.69
N GLU A 65 -2.90 -4.81 22.31
CA GLU A 65 -2.57 -5.25 20.95
C GLU A 65 -3.49 -4.61 19.90
N THR A 66 -2.92 -4.29 18.74
CA THR A 66 -3.65 -3.72 17.59
C THR A 66 -3.35 -4.49 16.31
N SER A 67 -4.38 -4.65 15.47
CA SER A 67 -4.23 -5.13 14.09
C SER A 67 -4.79 -4.08 13.13
N THR A 68 -4.05 -2.98 13.03
CA THR A 68 -4.23 -1.98 11.98
C THR A 68 -3.55 -2.49 10.72
N ASN A 69 -4.31 -2.56 9.62
CA ASN A 69 -3.79 -2.95 8.32
C ASN A 69 -2.75 -1.92 7.82
N SER A 70 -1.48 -2.31 7.73
CA SER A 70 -0.38 -1.44 7.26
C SER A 70 -0.17 -1.48 5.74
N VAL A 71 -0.95 -2.29 5.01
CA VAL A 71 -0.80 -2.50 3.55
C VAL A 71 -0.94 -1.19 2.79
N ALA A 72 -2.00 -0.41 3.04
CA ALA A 72 -2.18 0.87 2.36
C ALA A 72 -1.00 1.83 2.61
N SER A 73 -0.46 1.86 3.84
CA SER A 73 0.73 2.66 4.16
C SER A 73 1.98 2.19 3.41
N ILE A 74 2.19 0.88 3.30
CA ILE A 74 3.29 0.31 2.50
C ILE A 74 3.12 0.68 1.02
N PHE A 75 1.89 0.58 0.51
CA PHE A 75 1.58 0.91 -0.89
C PHE A 75 1.73 2.41 -1.20
N ALA A 76 1.42 3.30 -0.25
CA ALA A 76 1.69 4.73 -0.41
C ALA A 76 3.20 4.98 -0.64
N TRP A 77 4.06 4.32 0.14
CA TRP A 77 5.51 4.40 -0.04
C TRP A 77 5.98 3.82 -1.39
N THR A 78 5.53 2.61 -1.75
CA THR A 78 5.95 1.98 -3.01
C THR A 78 5.52 2.79 -4.22
N ARG A 79 4.32 3.39 -4.19
CA ARG A 79 3.80 4.23 -5.28
C ARG A 79 4.61 5.52 -5.44
N GLY A 80 4.95 6.18 -4.33
CA GLY A 80 5.84 7.34 -4.35
C GLY A 80 7.24 7.00 -4.90
N LEU A 81 7.83 5.89 -4.45
CA LEU A 81 9.13 5.41 -4.92
C LEU A 81 9.11 4.98 -6.38
N ALA A 82 8.05 4.30 -6.84
CA ALA A 82 7.90 3.86 -8.23
C ALA A 82 7.81 5.06 -9.18
N HIS A 83 7.14 6.14 -8.75
CA HIS A 83 7.10 7.38 -9.52
C HIS A 83 8.47 8.07 -9.58
N ARG A 84 9.17 8.15 -8.44
CA ARG A 84 10.55 8.66 -8.40
C ARG A 84 11.47 7.84 -9.33
N ALA A 85 11.34 6.52 -9.31
CA ALA A 85 12.07 5.60 -10.18
C ALA A 85 11.81 5.88 -11.67
N LYS A 86 10.56 6.15 -12.05
CA LYS A 86 10.20 6.53 -13.44
C LYS A 86 10.82 7.86 -13.84
N LEU A 87 10.77 8.87 -12.97
CA LEU A 87 11.38 10.18 -13.23
C LEU A 87 12.90 10.09 -13.38
N ASP A 88 13.55 9.28 -12.55
CA ASP A 88 15.02 9.09 -12.56
C ASP A 88 15.50 8.04 -13.57
N LYS A 89 14.59 7.35 -14.26
CA LYS A 89 14.89 6.17 -15.08
C LYS A 89 15.72 5.13 -14.31
N ASN A 90 15.34 4.85 -13.07
CA ASN A 90 16.00 3.91 -12.18
C ASN A 90 15.24 2.56 -12.16
N PRO A 91 15.60 1.59 -13.03
CA PRO A 91 14.89 0.32 -13.10
C PRO A 91 15.05 -0.53 -11.83
N LYS A 92 16.16 -0.38 -11.09
CA LYS A 92 16.40 -1.12 -9.85
C LYS A 92 15.43 -0.70 -8.75
N LEU A 93 15.15 0.60 -8.65
CA LEU A 93 14.17 1.10 -7.69
C LEU A 93 12.75 0.69 -8.06
N LEU A 94 12.42 0.70 -9.36
CA LEU A 94 11.12 0.23 -9.84
C LEU A 94 10.90 -1.26 -9.52
N ASP A 95 11.88 -2.11 -9.84
CA ASP A 95 11.85 -3.54 -9.53
C ASP A 95 11.69 -3.80 -8.02
N PHE A 96 12.40 -3.05 -7.18
CA PHE A 96 12.23 -3.11 -5.73
C PHE A 96 10.78 -2.81 -5.29
N THR A 97 10.18 -1.75 -5.83
CA THR A 97 8.80 -1.37 -5.46
C THR A 97 7.77 -2.40 -5.90
N GLU A 98 7.92 -2.97 -7.10
CA GLU A 98 7.02 -3.99 -7.63
C GLU A 98 7.14 -5.30 -6.84
N LYS A 99 8.36 -5.72 -6.49
CA LYS A 99 8.61 -6.89 -5.64
C LYS A 99 8.01 -6.73 -4.24
N LEU A 100 8.12 -5.53 -3.66
CA LEU A 100 7.52 -5.26 -2.35
C LEU A 100 5.99 -5.33 -2.40
N GLU A 101 5.34 -4.71 -3.39
CA GLU A 101 3.87 -4.79 -3.55
C GLU A 101 3.40 -6.23 -3.77
N GLN A 102 4.07 -6.98 -4.65
CA GLN A 102 3.74 -8.40 -4.89
C GLN A 102 3.83 -9.23 -3.61
N HIS A 103 4.87 -9.01 -2.81
CA HIS A 103 5.06 -9.81 -1.61
C HIS A 103 4.01 -9.51 -0.53
N VAL A 104 3.61 -8.25 -0.38
CA VAL A 104 2.52 -7.89 0.51
C VAL A 104 1.21 -8.59 0.10
N LEU A 105 0.92 -8.68 -1.21
CA LEU A 105 -0.25 -9.41 -1.72
C LEU A 105 -0.15 -10.93 -1.45
N GLU A 106 1.04 -11.53 -1.62
CA GLU A 106 1.27 -12.94 -1.28
C GLU A 106 0.98 -13.22 0.21
N LEU A 107 1.42 -12.34 1.11
CA LEU A 107 1.16 -12.48 2.55
C LEU A 107 -0.31 -12.35 2.91
N LEU A 108 -1.04 -11.43 2.27
CA LEU A 108 -2.48 -11.27 2.48
C LEU A 108 -3.31 -12.48 2.02
N SER A 109 -2.81 -13.22 1.02
CA SER A 109 -3.46 -14.43 0.53
C SER A 109 -3.34 -15.62 1.49
N ARG A 110 -2.45 -15.54 2.48
CA ARG A 110 -2.31 -16.57 3.52
C ARG A 110 -3.40 -16.37 4.57
N GLU A 111 -4.13 -17.42 4.91
CA GLU A 111 -5.16 -17.42 5.97
C GLU A 111 -4.55 -17.35 7.40
N HIS A 112 -3.58 -16.47 7.63
CA HIS A 112 -2.94 -16.30 8.93
C HIS A 112 -3.14 -14.89 9.44
N TYR A 113 -3.80 -14.78 10.60
CA TYR A 113 -3.96 -13.50 11.29
C TYR A 113 -2.65 -13.13 11.98
N LEU A 114 -2.17 -11.92 11.71
CA LEU A 114 -1.00 -11.33 12.36
C LEU A 114 -1.41 -10.00 12.99
N ASN A 115 -0.81 -9.65 14.12
CA ASN A 115 -0.91 -8.29 14.63
C ASN A 115 -0.09 -7.32 13.75
N THR A 116 -0.22 -6.00 13.97
CA THR A 116 0.44 -5.01 13.10
C THR A 116 1.96 -5.18 13.04
N GLU A 117 2.62 -5.49 14.15
CA GLU A 117 4.09 -5.62 14.20
C GLU A 117 4.55 -6.91 13.52
N GLU A 118 3.89 -8.03 13.83
CA GLU A 118 4.18 -9.33 13.23
C GLU A 118 3.99 -9.31 11.70
N PHE A 119 2.97 -8.61 11.21
CA PHE A 119 2.75 -8.46 9.77
C PHE A 119 3.89 -7.69 9.11
N ILE A 120 4.34 -6.58 9.71
CA ILE A 120 5.47 -5.79 9.20
C ILE A 120 6.76 -6.61 9.22
N ASP A 121 7.00 -7.37 10.29
CA ASP A 121 8.16 -8.24 10.41
C ASP A 121 8.13 -9.38 9.38
N ALA A 122 6.97 -9.97 9.12
CA ALA A 122 6.80 -10.98 8.07
C ALA A 122 7.15 -10.42 6.69
N VAL A 123 6.64 -9.22 6.35
CA VAL A 123 6.98 -8.51 5.12
C VAL A 123 8.49 -8.26 5.04
N ALA A 124 9.10 -7.76 6.11
CA ALA A 124 10.51 -7.40 6.14
C ALA A 124 11.43 -8.64 6.01
N ASN A 125 11.10 -9.74 6.68
CA ASN A 125 11.90 -10.96 6.68
C ASN A 125 11.93 -11.63 5.31
N GLU A 126 10.77 -11.73 4.63
CA GLU A 126 10.76 -12.27 3.28
C GLU A 126 11.49 -11.33 2.31
N LEU A 127 11.25 -10.02 2.38
CA LEU A 127 11.91 -9.05 1.49
C LEU A 127 13.43 -9.19 1.59
N LYS A 128 13.98 -9.27 2.81
CA LYS A 128 15.40 -9.53 3.05
C LYS A 128 15.86 -10.84 2.41
N SER A 129 15.11 -11.92 2.60
CA SER A 129 15.46 -13.23 2.04
C SER A 129 15.55 -13.22 0.50
N ARG A 130 14.74 -12.41 -0.17
CA ARG A 130 14.69 -12.31 -1.65
C ARG A 130 15.77 -11.39 -2.19
N LEU A 131 16.00 -10.25 -1.53
CA LEU A 131 17.10 -9.34 -1.88
C LEU A 131 18.47 -10.03 -1.76
N VAL A 132 18.66 -10.89 -0.75
CA VAL A 132 19.89 -11.68 -0.59
C VAL A 132 20.03 -12.73 -1.69
N ARG A 133 18.94 -13.37 -2.10
CA ARG A 133 18.93 -14.33 -3.23
C ARG A 133 19.30 -13.67 -4.56
N ASP A 134 18.76 -12.48 -4.82
CA ASP A 134 19.09 -11.70 -6.03
C ASP A 134 20.57 -11.31 -6.08
N HIS A 135 21.19 -11.05 -4.92
CA HIS A 135 22.63 -10.78 -4.83
C HIS A 135 23.51 -12.03 -5.07
N HIS A 136 23.00 -13.24 -4.80
CA HIS A 136 23.73 -14.49 -5.05
C HIS A 136 23.62 -14.97 -6.51
N CYS A 137 22.55 -14.61 -7.24
CA CYS A 137 22.38 -14.94 -8.66
C CYS A 137 23.15 -14.02 -9.64
N MET A 138 23.85 -13.01 -9.13
CA MET A 138 24.63 -12.04 -9.92
C MET A 138 26.14 -12.37 -10.01
N TYR A 139 26.56 -13.55 -9.53
CA TYR A 139 27.94 -14.06 -9.61
C TYR A 139 28.00 -15.47 -10.19
#